data_AF-A0AAN7D6K3-F1
#
_entry.id   AF-A0AAN7D6K3-F1
#
_cell.length_a   1.000
_cell.length_b   1.000
_cell.length_c   1.000
_cell.angle_alpha   90.00
_cell.angle_beta   90.00
_cell.angle_gamma   90.00
#
_symmetry.space_group_name_H-M   'P 1'
#
loop_
_entity.id
_entity.type
_entity.pdbx_description
1 polymer ?
#
loop_
_entity_poly.entity_id
_entity_poly.type
_entity_poly.pdbx_seq_one_letter_code
_entity_poly.pdbx_strand_id
1 'polypeptide(L)'
;MSNIVIDQTTIQALVESVKALHSRLDIFERAQQAQQALNAQFREEVNDLHSIINNLEKLIRSPAPVTAQPPIAAIPITPVVPAAQAQAQAQQPRNNPPQWSQVLKRPSAASNKRRREHALRTLQPPQPATENSNYTVLHLHRAHRMSHTEYRATLAAIGIDSKRILDVTFPARNISTILIHTAYKADILQLLAAGELTEVPDFNPLDHTHVADPQFADMPAPQLTRIAAALHTDRCIRTVRYIKKHTVPGVLKFFMAQNWIPLVTAQDLSAELLPRPAKRAMDPHSAVGQLLLDPVYATKLRSRQLVDRLGNVVETNAMEITEEFYDDPNHSDTDDSLE
;
A
#
# COMPACT_ATOMS: atom_id res chain seq x y z
N MET A 1 -38.85 34.76 -40.60
CA MET A 1 -38.06 33.57 -40.95
C MET A 1 -36.61 34.03 -41.02
N SER A 2 -35.85 33.81 -39.96
CA SER A 2 -34.48 34.33 -39.82
C SER A 2 -33.51 33.39 -40.52
N ASN A 3 -32.91 33.84 -41.63
CA ASN A 3 -31.89 33.10 -42.36
C ASN A 3 -30.63 32.99 -41.49
N ILE A 4 -30.24 31.76 -41.16
CA ILE A 4 -28.96 31.45 -40.52
C ILE A 4 -27.91 31.55 -41.63
N VAL A 5 -27.14 32.64 -41.65
CA VAL A 5 -25.93 32.75 -42.44
C VAL A 5 -24.84 32.00 -41.66
N ILE A 6 -24.48 30.81 -42.13
CA ILE A 6 -23.38 30.03 -41.55
C ILE A 6 -22.08 30.58 -42.14
N ASP A 7 -21.24 31.18 -41.29
CA ASP A 7 -19.98 31.79 -41.71
C ASP A 7 -19.00 30.74 -42.24
N GLN A 8 -18.38 31.01 -43.40
CA GLN A 8 -17.45 30.10 -44.08
C GLN A 8 -16.24 29.69 -43.20
N THR A 9 -15.85 30.55 -42.26
CA THR A 9 -14.81 30.29 -41.27
C THR A 9 -15.19 29.16 -40.29
N THR A 10 -16.47 29.07 -39.90
CA THR A 10 -16.96 28.02 -39.00
C THR A 10 -16.97 26.65 -39.68
N ILE A 11 -17.27 26.61 -40.98
CA ILE A 11 -17.22 25.39 -41.79
C ILE A 11 -15.77 24.90 -41.92
N GLN A 12 -14.83 25.82 -42.14
CA GLN A 12 -13.41 25.47 -42.28
C GLN A 12 -12.81 24.91 -40.99
N ALA A 13 -13.14 25.53 -39.85
CA ALA A 13 -12.74 25.04 -38.53
C ALA A 13 -13.33 23.64 -38.22
N LEU A 14 -14.56 23.37 -38.65
CA LEU A 14 -15.18 22.05 -38.48
C LEU A 14 -14.44 20.98 -39.31
N VAL A 15 -14.07 21.29 -40.56
CA VAL A 15 -13.32 20.37 -41.43
C VAL A 15 -11.94 20.06 -40.85
N GLU A 16 -11.25 21.06 -40.28
CA GLU A 16 -9.96 20.85 -39.60
C GLU A 16 -10.11 20.00 -38.35
N SER A 17 -11.16 20.21 -37.56
CA SER A 17 -11.47 19.38 -36.38
C SER A 17 -11.73 17.92 -36.77
N VAL A 18 -12.50 17.68 -37.84
CA VAL A 18 -12.76 16.31 -38.34
C VAL A 18 -11.47 15.66 -38.83
N LYS A 19 -10.59 16.38 -39.52
CA LYS A 19 -9.27 15.86 -39.94
C LYS A 19 -8.38 15.53 -38.75
N ALA A 20 -8.36 16.37 -37.72
CA ALA A 20 -7.61 16.12 -36.48
C ALA A 20 -8.16 14.91 -35.70
N LEU A 21 -9.47 14.68 -35.73
CA LEU A 21 -10.09 13.49 -35.14
C LEU A 21 -9.69 12.21 -35.90
N HIS A 22 -9.68 12.25 -37.23
CA HIS A 22 -9.24 11.09 -38.04
C HIS A 22 -7.77 10.75 -37.79
N SER A 23 -6.88 11.74 -37.76
CA SER A 23 -5.46 11.46 -37.47
C SER A 23 -5.24 10.88 -36.07
N ARG A 24 -6.03 11.32 -35.08
CA ARG A 24 -6.00 10.75 -33.73
C ARG A 24 -6.52 9.32 -33.69
N LEU A 25 -7.53 9.00 -34.51
CA LEU A 25 -8.06 7.64 -34.62
C LEU A 25 -7.03 6.69 -35.25
N ASP A 26 -6.32 7.12 -36.30
CA ASP A 26 -5.24 6.33 -36.93
C ASP A 26 -4.10 6.04 -35.94
N ILE A 27 -3.73 7.03 -35.12
CA ILE A 27 -2.71 6.85 -34.08
C ILE A 27 -3.18 5.84 -33.03
N PHE A 28 -4.45 5.92 -32.61
CA PHE A 28 -5.02 5.00 -31.65
C PHE A 28 -5.05 3.56 -32.20
N GLU A 29 -5.45 3.38 -33.46
CA GLU A 29 -5.49 2.06 -34.10
C GLU A 29 -4.09 1.45 -34.22
N ARG A 30 -3.08 2.23 -34.60
CA ARG A 30 -1.68 1.77 -34.62
C ARG A 30 -1.17 1.38 -33.23
N ALA A 31 -1.50 2.16 -32.20
CA ALA A 31 -1.12 1.83 -30.83
C ALA A 31 -1.78 0.52 -30.36
N GLN A 32 -3.05 0.30 -30.70
CA GLN A 32 -3.77 -0.92 -30.39
C GLN A 32 -3.17 -2.15 -31.10
N GLN A 33 -2.83 -2.02 -32.38
CA GLN A 33 -2.17 -3.09 -33.15
C GLN A 33 -0.78 -3.42 -32.58
N ALA A 34 0.01 -2.41 -32.23
CA ALA A 34 1.32 -2.61 -31.59
C ALA A 34 1.20 -3.35 -30.25
N GLN A 35 0.19 -3.01 -29.44
CA GLN A 35 -0.07 -3.70 -28.18
C GLN A 35 -0.49 -5.17 -28.40
N GLN A 36 -1.30 -5.45 -29.42
CA GLN A 36 -1.69 -6.81 -29.76
C GLN A 36 -0.51 -7.65 -30.26
N ALA A 37 0.38 -7.07 -31.06
CA ALA A 37 1.61 -7.72 -31.50
C ALA A 37 2.52 -8.09 -30.32
N LEU A 38 2.70 -7.17 -29.36
CA LEU A 38 3.49 -7.43 -28.16
C LEU A 38 2.86 -8.53 -27.29
N ASN A 39 1.53 -8.51 -27.11
CA ASN A 39 0.83 -9.56 -26.38
C ASN A 39 0.96 -10.93 -27.06
N ALA A 40 0.99 -10.99 -28.41
CA ALA A 40 1.23 -12.23 -29.14
C ALA A 40 2.65 -12.76 -28.88
N GLN A 41 3.67 -11.89 -28.92
CA GLN A 41 5.05 -12.25 -28.60
C GLN A 41 5.20 -12.80 -27.18
N PHE A 42 4.60 -12.15 -26.17
CA PHE A 42 4.63 -12.69 -24.80
C PHE A 42 4.00 -14.07 -24.68
N ARG A 43 2.93 -14.36 -25.44
CA ARG A 43 2.31 -15.68 -25.43
C ARG A 43 3.20 -16.75 -26.06
N GLU A 44 3.95 -16.39 -27.09
CA GLU A 44 4.95 -17.28 -27.70
C GLU A 44 6.10 -17.57 -26.74
N GLU A 45 6.68 -16.55 -26.09
CA GLU A 45 7.74 -16.73 -25.09
C GLU A 45 7.27 -17.60 -23.92
N VAL A 46 6.05 -17.38 -23.43
CA VAL A 46 5.46 -18.21 -22.37
C VAL A 46 5.30 -19.66 -22.83
N ASN A 47 4.89 -19.91 -24.08
CA ASN A 47 4.81 -21.28 -24.61
C ASN A 47 6.19 -21.94 -24.73
N ASP A 48 7.21 -21.18 -25.16
CA ASP A 48 8.58 -21.70 -25.25
C ASP A 48 9.14 -22.07 -23.88
N LEU A 49 8.94 -21.20 -22.89
CA LEU A 49 9.31 -21.48 -21.49
C LEU A 49 8.60 -22.74 -20.95
N HIS A 50 7.32 -22.93 -21.23
CA HIS A 50 6.60 -24.15 -20.85
C HIS A 50 7.16 -25.40 -21.54
N SER A 51 7.63 -25.29 -22.78
CA SER A 51 8.29 -26.38 -23.51
C SER A 51 9.63 -26.76 -22.86
N ILE A 52 10.44 -25.76 -22.51
CA ILE A 52 11.73 -25.94 -21.82
C ILE A 52 11.53 -26.64 -20.47
N ILE A 53 10.55 -26.19 -19.68
CA ILE A 53 10.21 -26.79 -18.38
C ILE A 53 9.84 -28.27 -18.56
N ASN A 54 8.96 -28.59 -19.51
CA ASN A 54 8.56 -29.98 -19.78
C ASN A 54 9.74 -30.87 -20.21
N ASN A 55 10.69 -30.34 -20.97
CA ASN A 55 11.88 -31.10 -21.38
C ASN A 55 12.84 -31.35 -20.20
N LEU A 56 13.02 -30.37 -19.32
CA LEU A 56 13.80 -30.52 -18.09
C LEU A 56 13.16 -31.53 -17.13
N GLU A 57 11.84 -31.48 -16.98
CA GLU A 57 11.10 -32.46 -16.17
C GLU A 57 11.26 -33.89 -16.70
N LYS A 58 11.22 -34.09 -18.03
CA LYS A 58 11.48 -35.40 -18.65
C LYS A 58 12.90 -35.90 -18.38
N LEU A 59 13.89 -35.02 -18.33
CA LEU A 59 15.28 -35.38 -18.06
C LEU A 59 15.50 -35.82 -16.61
N ILE A 60 14.80 -35.18 -15.65
CA ILE A 60 14.87 -35.50 -14.22
C ILE A 60 14.12 -36.80 -13.89
N ARG A 61 13.10 -37.17 -14.68
CA ARG A 61 12.23 -38.34 -14.42
C ARG A 61 12.78 -39.68 -14.93
N SER A 62 13.97 -39.71 -15.54
CA SER A 62 14.61 -40.95 -15.99
C SER A 62 15.23 -41.70 -14.80
N PRO A 63 14.80 -42.93 -14.46
CA PRO A 63 15.27 -43.63 -13.27
C PRO A 63 16.55 -44.42 -13.55
N ALA A 64 17.63 -44.10 -12.84
CA ALA A 64 18.77 -45.00 -12.65
C ALA A 64 18.60 -45.77 -11.31
N PRO A 65 18.81 -47.10 -11.26
CA PRO A 65 18.57 -47.89 -10.05
C PRO A 65 19.76 -47.78 -9.07
N VAL A 66 19.49 -47.43 -7.81
CA VAL A 66 20.46 -47.55 -6.70
C VAL A 66 20.07 -48.71 -5.80
N THR A 67 20.97 -49.68 -5.71
CA THR A 67 20.87 -50.92 -4.94
C THR A 67 21.00 -50.65 -3.45
N ALA A 68 20.08 -51.22 -2.66
CA ALA A 68 20.07 -51.16 -1.21
C ALA A 68 21.12 -52.09 -0.56
N GLN A 69 21.70 -51.67 0.57
CA GLN A 69 22.36 -52.55 1.55
C GLN A 69 21.92 -52.22 2.99
N PRO A 70 21.84 -53.22 3.90
CA PRO A 70 21.18 -53.11 5.22
C PRO A 70 22.14 -52.78 6.40
N PRO A 71 21.62 -52.46 7.60
CA PRO A 71 22.41 -51.95 8.74
C PRO A 71 22.94 -53.05 9.68
N ILE A 72 24.11 -52.81 10.28
CA ILE A 72 24.77 -53.68 11.28
C ILE A 72 24.36 -53.27 12.71
N ALA A 73 24.13 -54.29 13.54
CA ALA A 73 23.58 -54.26 14.89
C ALA A 73 24.51 -53.71 15.99
N ALA A 74 23.87 -53.30 17.09
CA ALA A 74 24.42 -52.66 18.28
C ALA A 74 25.15 -53.62 19.24
N ILE A 75 26.10 -53.06 20.01
CA ILE A 75 26.75 -53.70 21.18
C ILE A 75 26.34 -52.91 22.43
N PRO A 76 25.84 -53.53 23.52
CA PRO A 76 25.64 -52.84 24.79
C PRO A 76 26.86 -53.03 25.72
N ILE A 77 27.36 -51.94 26.29
CA ILE A 77 28.32 -51.97 27.40
C ILE A 77 27.63 -51.36 28.62
N THR A 78 27.54 -52.16 29.68
CA THR A 78 27.11 -51.79 31.05
C THR A 78 28.08 -50.81 31.70
N PRO A 79 27.61 -49.91 32.58
CA PRO A 79 28.48 -49.39 33.64
C PRO A 79 27.98 -49.79 35.04
N VAL A 80 28.98 -50.21 35.81
CA VAL A 80 28.99 -50.57 37.23
C VAL A 80 28.81 -49.31 38.09
N VAL A 81 28.02 -49.43 39.16
CA VAL A 81 27.88 -48.45 40.26
C VAL A 81 29.03 -48.67 41.26
N PRO A 82 29.55 -47.60 41.90
CA PRO A 82 29.55 -47.65 43.37
C PRO A 82 29.00 -46.37 44.01
N ALA A 83 28.30 -46.60 45.12
CA ALA A 83 27.67 -45.63 45.97
C ALA A 83 28.67 -44.94 46.93
N ALA A 84 28.40 -43.67 47.26
CA ALA A 84 28.78 -43.06 48.52
C ALA A 84 27.66 -42.11 48.96
N GLN A 85 27.23 -42.27 50.22
CA GLN A 85 26.11 -41.59 50.87
C GLN A 85 26.59 -40.37 51.69
N ALA A 86 25.62 -39.47 51.99
CA ALA A 86 25.58 -38.33 52.93
C ALA A 86 25.38 -36.99 52.18
N GLN A 87 24.36 -36.15 52.40
CA GLN A 87 23.39 -35.96 53.48
C GLN A 87 22.19 -35.15 52.92
N ALA A 88 21.02 -35.32 53.55
CA ALA A 88 19.78 -34.66 53.16
C ALA A 88 19.73 -33.17 53.54
N GLN A 89 19.40 -32.31 52.58
CA GLN A 89 18.69 -31.05 52.81
C GLN A 89 17.59 -30.92 51.77
N ALA A 90 16.35 -30.79 52.25
CA ALA A 90 15.15 -30.71 51.45
C ALA A 90 15.13 -29.42 50.61
N GLN A 91 15.20 -29.56 49.29
CA GLN A 91 14.83 -28.51 48.34
C GLN A 91 13.94 -29.11 47.25
N GLN A 92 12.79 -28.46 47.05
CA GLN A 92 11.76 -28.76 46.07
C GLN A 92 12.35 -28.94 44.66
N PRO A 93 11.80 -29.83 43.81
CA PRO A 93 12.39 -30.13 42.51
C PRO A 93 12.28 -28.92 41.58
N ARG A 94 13.45 -28.33 41.27
CA ARG A 94 13.63 -27.50 40.08
C ARG A 94 13.30 -28.34 38.85
N ASN A 95 12.46 -27.79 37.97
CA ASN A 95 12.10 -28.31 36.66
C ASN A 95 13.32 -28.93 35.95
N ASN A 96 13.28 -30.24 35.71
CA ASN A 96 14.15 -30.86 34.73
C ASN A 96 13.87 -30.24 33.35
N PRO A 97 14.89 -29.89 32.54
CA PRO A 97 14.66 -29.50 31.17
C PRO A 97 13.96 -30.66 30.45
N PRO A 98 12.89 -30.40 29.67
CA PRO A 98 12.16 -31.46 29.02
C PRO A 98 13.10 -32.21 28.09
N GLN A 99 13.16 -33.52 28.28
CA GLN A 99 13.90 -34.44 27.42
C GLN A 99 13.43 -34.22 25.98
N TRP A 100 14.33 -34.14 25.00
CA TRP A 100 14.01 -33.87 23.59
C TRP A 100 12.88 -34.77 23.04
N SER A 101 12.78 -36.00 23.55
CA SER A 101 11.71 -36.96 23.28
C SER A 101 10.31 -36.49 23.71
N GLN A 102 10.19 -35.70 24.78
CA GLN A 102 8.93 -35.11 25.25
C GLN A 102 8.52 -33.89 24.41
N VAL A 103 9.48 -33.15 23.84
CA VAL A 103 9.21 -32.02 22.93
C VAL A 103 8.66 -32.52 21.59
N LEU A 104 9.23 -33.61 21.06
CA LEU A 104 8.78 -34.23 19.80
C LEU A 104 7.42 -34.93 19.92
N LYS A 105 7.09 -35.45 21.11
CA LYS A 105 5.80 -36.11 21.40
C LYS A 105 4.71 -35.15 21.84
N ARG A 106 5.03 -33.87 22.05
CA ARG A 106 4.00 -32.86 22.32
C ARG A 106 3.20 -32.71 21.03
N PRO A 107 1.90 -33.05 21.01
CA PRO A 107 1.09 -32.79 19.83
C PRO A 107 1.25 -31.30 19.54
N SER A 108 1.72 -30.96 18.33
CA SER A 108 1.78 -29.59 17.84
C SER A 108 0.46 -28.95 18.20
N ALA A 109 0.45 -28.05 19.19
CA ALA A 109 -0.77 -27.38 19.65
C ALA A 109 -1.41 -26.82 18.40
N ALA A 110 -2.55 -27.41 17.99
CA ALA A 110 -3.11 -27.32 16.65
C ALA A 110 -2.81 -25.95 16.07
N SER A 111 -1.82 -25.88 15.17
CA SER A 111 -1.29 -24.62 14.68
C SER A 111 -2.48 -23.77 14.26
N ASN A 112 -2.78 -22.73 15.04
CA ASN A 112 -4.01 -21.96 14.91
C ASN A 112 -4.21 -21.70 13.42
N LYS A 113 -5.26 -22.27 12.82
CA LYS A 113 -5.49 -22.22 11.36
C LYS A 113 -5.30 -20.79 10.84
N ARG A 114 -5.79 -19.82 11.61
CA ARG A 114 -5.63 -18.38 11.42
C ARG A 114 -4.19 -17.86 11.40
N ARG A 115 -3.31 -18.39 12.26
CA ARG A 115 -1.89 -18.04 12.31
C ARG A 115 -1.14 -18.58 11.10
N ARG A 116 -1.49 -19.78 10.63
CA ARG A 116 -0.94 -20.36 9.40
C ARG A 116 -1.42 -19.59 8.17
N GLU A 117 -2.71 -19.32 8.05
CA GLU A 117 -3.29 -18.50 6.98
C GLU A 117 -2.66 -17.10 6.94
N HIS A 118 -2.42 -16.48 8.11
CA HIS A 118 -1.70 -15.21 8.20
C HIS A 118 -0.28 -15.31 7.63
N ALA A 119 0.49 -16.30 8.08
CA ALA A 119 1.87 -16.47 7.63
C ALA A 119 1.94 -16.70 6.11
N LEU A 120 1.01 -17.47 5.55
CA LEU A 120 0.90 -17.67 4.10
C LEU A 120 0.61 -16.36 3.36
N ARG A 121 -0.32 -15.53 3.85
CA ARG A 121 -0.61 -14.22 3.23
C ARG A 121 0.58 -13.26 3.31
N THR A 122 1.35 -13.26 4.40
CA THR A 122 2.54 -12.41 4.53
C THR A 122 3.62 -12.75 3.48
N LEU A 123 3.66 -14.00 3.03
CA LEU A 123 4.63 -14.49 2.05
C LEU A 123 4.10 -14.52 0.62
N GLN A 124 2.85 -14.08 0.38
CA GLN A 124 2.31 -13.97 -0.97
C GLN A 124 2.98 -12.82 -1.72
N PRO A 125 3.17 -12.95 -3.05
CA PRO A 125 3.72 -11.88 -3.86
C PRO A 125 2.83 -10.63 -3.76
N PRO A 126 3.42 -9.41 -3.85
CA PRO A 126 2.65 -8.17 -3.89
C PRO A 126 1.59 -8.27 -4.99
N GLN A 127 0.34 -8.01 -4.63
CA GLN A 127 -0.73 -7.96 -5.63
C GLN A 127 -0.38 -6.87 -6.65
N PRO A 128 -0.66 -7.09 -7.95
CA PRO A 128 -0.45 -6.06 -8.95
C PRO A 128 -1.20 -4.80 -8.52
N ALA A 129 -0.61 -3.63 -8.80
CA ALA A 129 -1.10 -2.30 -8.42
C ALA A 129 -2.40 -1.90 -9.17
N THR A 130 -3.34 -2.81 -9.27
CA THR A 130 -4.67 -2.64 -9.85
C THR A 130 -5.53 -1.93 -8.83
N GLU A 131 -5.33 -0.61 -8.67
CA GLU A 131 -6.25 0.40 -8.08
C GLU A 131 -6.97 0.06 -6.76
N ASN A 132 -6.64 -1.04 -6.10
CA ASN A 132 -7.30 -1.52 -4.91
C ASN A 132 -6.60 -0.88 -3.72
N SER A 133 -7.31 0.04 -3.07
CA SER A 133 -6.88 0.53 -1.78
C SER A 133 -6.53 -0.65 -0.88
N ASN A 134 -5.32 -0.64 -0.32
CA ASN A 134 -4.86 -1.65 0.63
C ASN A 134 -5.71 -1.68 1.91
N TYR A 135 -6.49 -0.63 2.14
CA TYR A 135 -7.33 -0.46 3.31
C TYR A 135 -8.78 -0.28 2.90
N THR A 136 -9.66 -0.84 3.71
CA THR A 136 -11.11 -0.68 3.58
C THR A 136 -11.69 -0.28 4.93
N VAL A 137 -12.75 0.50 4.86
CA VAL A 137 -13.55 0.90 6.00
C VAL A 137 -14.85 0.09 5.98
N LEU A 138 -15.20 -0.53 7.10
CA LEU A 138 -16.51 -1.16 7.27
C LEU A 138 -17.34 -0.39 8.28
N HIS A 139 -18.62 -0.21 7.97
CA HIS A 139 -19.60 0.40 8.85
C HIS A 139 -20.49 -0.68 9.45
N LEU A 140 -20.62 -0.65 10.78
CA LEU A 140 -21.37 -1.61 11.56
C LEU A 140 -22.37 -0.87 12.44
N HIS A 141 -23.55 -1.45 12.60
CA HIS A 141 -24.53 -0.96 13.55
C HIS A 141 -24.07 -1.18 14.99
N ARG A 142 -24.44 -0.22 15.84
CA ARG A 142 -24.16 -0.25 17.27
C ARG A 142 -25.42 0.12 18.03
N ALA A 143 -25.81 -0.74 18.98
CA ALA A 143 -27.05 -0.57 19.75
C ALA A 143 -27.02 0.56 20.79
N HIS A 144 -25.87 0.80 21.43
CA HIS A 144 -25.72 1.82 22.46
C HIS A 144 -24.33 2.45 22.44
N ARG A 145 -24.10 3.50 23.25
CA ARG A 145 -22.80 4.14 23.35
C ARG A 145 -21.82 3.20 24.06
N MET A 146 -20.77 2.81 23.36
CA MET A 146 -19.70 1.96 23.89
C MET A 146 -18.36 2.70 23.86
N SER A 147 -17.47 2.37 24.78
CA SER A 147 -16.08 2.84 24.73
C SER A 147 -15.28 2.13 23.62
N HIS A 148 -14.12 2.69 23.23
CA HIS A 148 -13.24 2.04 22.24
C HIS A 148 -12.79 0.65 22.71
N THR A 149 -12.47 0.52 24.00
CA THR A 149 -12.02 -0.75 24.61
C THR A 149 -13.12 -1.79 24.61
N GLU A 150 -14.32 -1.39 25.03
CA GLU A 150 -15.50 -2.26 25.05
C GLU A 150 -15.87 -2.72 23.64
N TYR A 151 -15.90 -1.81 22.67
CA TYR A 151 -16.21 -2.17 21.29
C TYR A 151 -15.17 -3.11 20.67
N ARG A 152 -13.88 -2.95 21.00
CA ARG A 152 -12.86 -3.91 20.56
C ARG A 152 -13.03 -5.28 21.24
N ALA A 153 -13.48 -5.31 22.49
CA ALA A 153 -13.77 -6.56 23.20
C ALA A 153 -15.00 -7.28 22.63
N THR A 154 -16.05 -6.56 22.24
CA THR A 154 -17.23 -7.15 21.59
C THR A 154 -16.87 -7.72 20.22
N LEU A 155 -16.08 -7.01 19.41
CA LEU A 155 -15.58 -7.56 18.15
C LEU A 155 -14.70 -8.79 18.35
N ALA A 156 -13.87 -8.80 19.41
CA ALA A 156 -13.08 -9.97 19.77
C ALA A 156 -13.95 -11.17 20.17
N ALA A 157 -15.07 -10.94 20.84
CA ALA A 157 -16.04 -11.99 21.20
C ALA A 157 -16.71 -12.63 19.97
N ILE A 158 -16.96 -11.85 18.91
CA ILE A 158 -17.42 -12.35 17.60
C ILE A 158 -16.31 -13.16 16.89
N GLY A 159 -15.06 -13.05 17.37
CA GLY A 159 -13.90 -13.73 16.82
C GLY A 159 -13.10 -12.89 15.81
N ILE A 160 -13.35 -11.58 15.73
CA ILE A 160 -12.55 -10.65 14.94
C ILE A 160 -11.29 -10.29 15.73
N ASP A 161 -10.12 -10.53 15.16
CA ASP A 161 -8.86 -10.26 15.84
C ASP A 161 -8.62 -8.75 15.97
N SER A 162 -8.61 -8.24 17.21
CA SER A 162 -8.39 -6.82 17.51
C SER A 162 -7.06 -6.28 16.96
N LYS A 163 -6.05 -7.15 16.76
CA LYS A 163 -4.75 -6.74 16.20
C LYS A 163 -4.82 -6.38 14.72
N ARG A 164 -5.85 -6.86 14.02
CA ARG A 164 -6.07 -6.61 12.58
C ARG A 164 -6.86 -5.32 12.33
N ILE A 165 -7.52 -4.80 13.36
CA ILE A 165 -8.27 -3.54 13.32
C ILE A 165 -7.29 -2.40 13.59
N LEU A 166 -7.05 -1.57 12.57
CA LEU A 166 -6.16 -0.42 12.68
C LEU A 166 -6.77 0.63 13.60
N ASP A 167 -8.04 0.98 13.36
CA ASP A 167 -8.74 1.96 14.15
C ASP A 167 -10.24 1.68 14.25
N VAL A 168 -10.84 2.20 15.31
CA VAL A 168 -12.29 2.18 15.55
C VAL A 168 -12.73 3.62 15.73
N THR A 169 -13.67 4.07 14.90
CA THR A 169 -14.24 5.41 15.00
C THR A 169 -15.76 5.34 15.13
N PHE A 170 -16.36 6.35 15.75
CA PHE A 170 -17.81 6.45 15.93
C PHE A 170 -18.32 7.71 15.21
N PRO A 171 -18.63 7.62 13.91
CA PRO A 171 -19.04 8.79 13.14
C PRO A 171 -20.45 9.29 13.51
N ALA A 172 -21.36 8.40 13.90
CA ALA A 172 -22.75 8.72 14.22
C ALA A 172 -23.26 7.96 15.46
N ARG A 173 -24.47 8.30 15.95
CA ARG A 173 -25.04 7.79 17.22
C ARG A 173 -25.10 6.26 17.29
N ASN A 174 -25.46 5.59 16.20
CA ASN A 174 -25.66 4.14 16.12
C ASN A 174 -24.77 3.46 15.08
N ILE A 175 -23.74 4.16 14.61
CA ILE A 175 -22.80 3.64 13.61
C ILE A 175 -21.40 3.65 14.19
N SER A 176 -20.74 2.53 14.03
CA SER A 176 -19.33 2.32 14.33
C SER A 176 -18.61 1.95 13.06
N THR A 177 -17.38 2.43 12.94
CA THR A 177 -16.59 2.31 11.75
C THR A 177 -15.26 1.69 12.09
N ILE A 178 -14.88 0.63 11.39
CA ILE A 178 -13.61 -0.05 11.59
C ILE A 178 -12.73 0.11 10.36
N LEU A 179 -11.48 0.52 10.58
CA LEU A 179 -10.46 0.58 9.54
C LEU A 179 -9.64 -0.71 9.55
N ILE A 180 -9.64 -1.42 8.42
CA ILE A 180 -8.93 -2.70 8.26
C ILE A 180 -8.16 -2.75 6.95
N HIS A 181 -7.27 -3.74 6.83
CA HIS A 181 -6.66 -4.07 5.55
C HIS A 181 -7.62 -4.89 4.68
N THR A 182 -7.71 -4.58 3.38
CA THR A 182 -8.70 -5.12 2.44
C THR A 182 -8.70 -6.66 2.39
N ALA A 183 -7.53 -7.28 2.52
CA ALA A 183 -7.39 -8.74 2.59
C ALA A 183 -8.14 -9.43 3.75
N TYR A 184 -8.55 -8.69 4.78
CA TYR A 184 -9.34 -9.23 5.90
C TYR A 184 -10.84 -8.96 5.78
N LYS A 185 -11.29 -8.20 4.78
CA LYS A 185 -12.70 -7.87 4.61
C LYS A 185 -13.55 -9.13 4.48
N ALA A 186 -13.15 -10.05 3.60
CA ALA A 186 -13.89 -11.30 3.37
C ALA A 186 -14.02 -12.15 4.65
N ASP A 187 -12.92 -12.31 5.39
CA ASP A 187 -12.92 -13.06 6.66
C ASP A 187 -13.88 -12.43 7.69
N ILE A 188 -13.89 -11.09 7.78
CA ILE A 188 -14.75 -10.36 8.71
C ILE A 188 -16.23 -10.47 8.30
N LEU A 189 -16.53 -10.31 7.01
CA LEU A 189 -17.90 -10.46 6.51
C LEU A 189 -18.44 -11.87 6.76
N GLN A 190 -17.61 -12.91 6.61
CA GLN A 190 -18.01 -14.27 6.94
C GLN A 190 -18.32 -14.46 8.44
N LEU A 191 -17.53 -13.85 9.33
CA LEU A 191 -17.76 -13.89 10.78
C LEU A 191 -19.03 -13.13 11.17
N LEU A 192 -19.29 -11.97 10.53
CA LEU A 192 -20.49 -11.19 10.75
C LEU A 192 -21.74 -11.94 10.28
N ALA A 193 -21.68 -12.55 9.09
CA ALA A 193 -22.77 -13.36 8.56
C ALA A 193 -23.09 -14.57 9.45
N ALA A 194 -22.07 -15.18 10.07
CA ALA A 194 -22.27 -16.27 11.03
C ALA A 194 -23.00 -15.82 12.31
N GLY A 195 -22.94 -14.53 12.64
CA GLY A 195 -23.65 -13.91 13.77
C GLY A 195 -24.91 -13.14 13.37
N GLU A 196 -25.42 -13.32 12.14
CA GLU A 196 -26.58 -12.61 11.59
C GLU A 196 -26.44 -11.07 11.60
N LEU A 197 -25.20 -10.58 11.60
CA LEU A 197 -24.88 -9.16 11.54
C LEU A 197 -24.59 -8.74 10.10
N THR A 198 -25.18 -7.64 9.67
CA THR A 198 -24.97 -7.05 8.34
C THR A 198 -24.08 -5.81 8.40
N GLU A 199 -23.20 -5.66 7.40
CA GLU A 199 -22.52 -4.38 7.13
C GLU A 199 -23.56 -3.31 6.73
N VAL A 200 -23.26 -2.04 7.00
CA VAL A 200 -24.05 -0.88 6.54
C VAL A 200 -23.39 -0.34 5.27
N PRO A 201 -23.79 -0.77 4.06
CA PRO A 201 -23.10 -0.40 2.83
C PRO A 201 -23.28 1.07 2.47
N ASP A 202 -24.43 1.66 2.78
CA ASP A 202 -24.84 2.98 2.28
C ASP A 202 -24.55 4.14 3.25
N PHE A 203 -23.68 3.91 4.25
CA PHE A 203 -23.35 4.96 5.21
C PHE A 203 -22.35 5.96 4.62
N ASN A 204 -22.76 7.23 4.50
CA ASN A 204 -21.89 8.32 4.09
C ASN A 204 -21.47 9.19 5.29
N PRO A 205 -20.20 9.16 5.73
CA PRO A 205 -19.75 9.96 6.88
C PRO A 205 -19.78 11.48 6.66
N LEU A 206 -19.92 11.93 5.42
CA LEU A 206 -19.96 13.35 5.04
C LEU A 206 -21.38 13.91 5.01
N ASP A 207 -22.39 13.08 5.24
CA ASP A 207 -23.78 13.51 5.21
C ASP A 207 -24.14 14.39 6.41
N HIS A 208 -24.93 15.43 6.15
CA HIS A 208 -25.34 16.40 7.16
C HIS A 208 -26.27 15.80 8.21
N THR A 209 -27.00 14.73 7.87
CA THR A 209 -27.94 14.04 8.78
C THR A 209 -27.26 13.43 10.02
N HIS A 210 -25.95 13.21 9.96
CA HIS A 210 -25.19 12.59 11.04
C HIS A 210 -24.66 13.60 12.07
N VAL A 211 -24.77 14.91 11.79
CA VAL A 211 -24.42 15.99 12.72
C VAL A 211 -25.62 16.23 13.64
N ALA A 212 -25.63 15.54 14.79
CA ALA A 212 -26.74 15.58 15.76
C ALA A 212 -26.43 16.45 17.00
N ASP A 213 -25.47 17.38 16.92
CA ASP A 213 -25.19 18.29 18.01
C ASP A 213 -26.30 19.35 18.08
N PRO A 214 -26.94 19.56 19.25
CA PRO A 214 -27.96 20.60 19.42
C PRO A 214 -27.48 22.00 19.00
N GLN A 215 -26.17 22.28 19.07
CA GLN A 215 -25.59 23.56 18.66
C GLN A 215 -25.71 23.85 17.16
N PHE A 216 -25.91 22.83 16.34
CA PHE A 216 -26.00 22.95 14.89
C PHE A 216 -27.42 22.73 14.36
N ALA A 217 -28.41 22.56 15.24
CA ALA A 217 -29.79 22.22 14.85
C ALA A 217 -30.44 23.25 13.92
N ASP A 218 -30.11 24.53 14.08
CA ASP A 218 -30.69 25.64 13.31
C ASP A 218 -29.90 26.00 12.04
N MET A 219 -28.80 25.30 11.75
CA MET A 219 -27.95 25.62 10.60
C MET A 219 -28.50 25.06 9.28
N PRO A 220 -28.29 25.76 8.15
CA PRO A 220 -28.68 25.26 6.84
C PRO A 220 -27.82 24.05 6.42
N ALA A 221 -28.44 23.11 5.69
CA ALA A 221 -27.81 21.90 5.18
C ALA A 221 -26.39 22.07 4.59
N PRO A 222 -26.09 23.05 3.70
CA PRO A 222 -24.74 23.20 3.15
C PRO A 222 -23.66 23.52 4.20
N GLN A 223 -24.01 24.23 5.28
CA GLN A 223 -23.07 24.50 6.37
C GLN A 223 -22.86 23.23 7.21
N LEU A 224 -23.91 22.48 7.48
CA LEU A 224 -23.83 21.19 8.18
C LEU A 224 -22.95 20.18 7.43
N THR A 225 -23.06 20.09 6.10
CA THR A 225 -22.19 19.23 5.29
C THR A 225 -20.72 19.60 5.43
N ARG A 226 -20.40 20.91 5.47
CA ARG A 226 -19.02 21.38 5.69
C ARG A 226 -18.50 21.01 7.08
N ILE A 227 -19.36 21.10 8.10
CA ILE A 227 -19.03 20.69 9.46
C ILE A 227 -18.83 19.17 9.52
N ALA A 228 -19.71 18.38 8.91
CA ALA A 228 -19.58 16.93 8.82
C ALA A 228 -18.25 16.52 8.18
N ALA A 229 -17.89 17.17 7.07
CA ALA A 229 -16.61 16.97 6.40
C ALA A 229 -15.43 17.32 7.31
N ALA A 230 -15.45 18.48 7.97
CA ALA A 230 -14.39 18.89 8.89
C ALA A 230 -14.23 17.91 10.07
N LEU A 231 -15.34 17.46 10.67
CA LEU A 231 -15.34 16.46 11.73
C LEU A 231 -14.80 15.11 11.25
N HIS A 232 -15.11 14.72 10.01
CA HIS A 232 -14.58 13.49 9.43
C HIS A 232 -13.07 13.59 9.17
N THR A 233 -12.60 14.71 8.63
CA THR A 233 -11.17 14.99 8.43
C THR A 233 -10.41 14.94 9.76
N ASP A 234 -10.90 15.60 10.81
CA ASP A 234 -10.30 15.58 12.14
C ASP A 234 -10.21 14.16 12.73
N ARG A 235 -11.25 13.34 12.58
CA ARG A 235 -11.20 11.92 12.94
C ARG A 235 -10.10 11.19 12.18
N CYS A 236 -9.99 11.39 10.86
CA CYS A 236 -8.95 10.76 10.05
C CYS A 236 -7.55 11.19 10.48
N ILE A 237 -7.34 12.47 10.80
CA ILE A 237 -6.06 12.99 11.34
C ILE A 237 -5.71 12.29 12.67
N ARG A 238 -6.68 12.16 13.59
CA ARG A 238 -6.49 11.44 14.86
C ARG A 238 -6.16 9.97 14.63
N THR A 239 -6.85 9.31 13.69
CA THR A 239 -6.55 7.93 13.30
C THR A 239 -5.09 7.79 12.85
N VAL A 240 -4.63 8.66 11.95
CA VAL A 240 -3.25 8.61 11.43
C VAL A 240 -2.21 8.81 12.54
N ARG A 241 -2.48 9.68 13.52
CA ARG A 241 -1.59 9.90 14.67
C ARG A 241 -1.54 8.73 15.64
N TYR A 242 -2.62 7.95 15.74
CA TYR A 242 -2.73 6.84 16.68
C TYR A 242 -2.19 5.51 16.13
N ILE A 243 -2.36 5.25 14.83
CA ILE A 243 -1.92 3.99 14.21
C ILE A 243 -0.38 3.84 14.23
N LYS A 244 0.08 2.60 14.02
CA LYS A 244 1.51 2.28 14.03
C LYS A 244 2.22 2.98 12.86
N LYS A 245 3.43 3.50 13.11
CA LYS A 245 4.22 4.26 12.12
C LYS A 245 4.40 3.56 10.76
N HIS A 246 4.49 2.23 10.72
CA HIS A 246 4.65 1.49 9.46
C HIS A 246 3.36 1.41 8.63
N THR A 247 2.18 1.56 9.22
CA THR A 247 0.89 1.57 8.48
C THR A 247 0.51 2.97 7.99
N VAL A 248 1.06 4.01 8.61
CA VAL A 248 0.77 5.43 8.29
C VAL A 248 0.85 5.75 6.80
N PRO A 249 1.93 5.41 6.05
CA PRO A 249 2.04 5.82 4.64
C PRO A 249 0.93 5.24 3.78
N GLY A 250 0.52 3.99 4.05
CA GLY A 250 -0.52 3.33 3.28
C GLY A 250 -1.92 3.85 3.61
N VAL A 251 -2.21 4.06 4.89
CA VAL A 251 -3.50 4.63 5.33
C VAL A 251 -3.66 6.06 4.84
N LEU A 252 -2.58 6.85 4.84
CA LEU A 252 -2.61 8.23 4.38
C LEU A 252 -2.91 8.33 2.89
N LYS A 253 -2.28 7.48 2.06
CA LYS A 253 -2.60 7.35 0.64
C LYS A 253 -4.06 6.97 0.42
N PHE A 254 -4.61 6.07 1.25
CA PHE A 254 -6.02 5.70 1.19
C PHE A 254 -6.93 6.89 1.50
N PHE A 255 -6.70 7.62 2.58
CA PHE A 255 -7.51 8.79 2.94
C PHE A 255 -7.44 9.91 1.91
N MET A 256 -6.29 10.08 1.25
CA MET A 256 -6.15 11.00 0.11
C MET A 256 -6.96 10.54 -1.10
N ALA A 257 -6.92 9.25 -1.44
CA ALA A 257 -7.68 8.70 -2.56
C ALA A 257 -9.20 8.85 -2.37
N GLN A 258 -9.67 8.81 -1.12
CA GLN A 258 -11.08 9.04 -0.77
C GLN A 258 -11.45 10.53 -0.61
N ASN A 259 -10.51 11.45 -0.81
CA ASN A 259 -10.68 12.89 -0.57
C ASN A 259 -11.12 13.25 0.87
N TRP A 260 -10.78 12.43 1.86
CA TRP A 260 -11.12 12.69 3.27
C TRP A 260 -10.16 13.65 3.97
N ILE A 261 -8.92 13.72 3.47
CA ILE A 261 -7.87 14.63 3.95
C ILE A 261 -7.29 15.37 2.73
N PRO A 262 -7.09 16.70 2.81
CA PRO A 262 -6.43 17.45 1.74
C PRO A 262 -4.93 17.09 1.62
N LEU A 263 -4.39 17.23 0.41
CA LEU A 263 -2.99 16.88 0.09
C LEU A 263 -1.97 17.53 1.03
N VAL A 264 -2.14 18.82 1.34
CA VAL A 264 -1.21 19.59 2.18
C VAL A 264 -1.13 18.98 3.58
N THR A 265 -2.28 18.77 4.22
CA THR A 265 -2.35 18.15 5.54
C THR A 265 -1.79 16.72 5.54
N ALA A 266 -1.99 15.96 4.45
CA ALA A 266 -1.39 14.65 4.34
C ALA A 266 0.14 14.70 4.24
N GLN A 267 0.70 15.65 3.48
CA GLN A 267 2.14 15.84 3.41
C GLN A 267 2.72 16.25 4.76
N ASP A 268 2.06 17.17 5.47
CA ASP A 268 2.47 17.61 6.81
C ASP A 268 2.49 16.44 7.81
N LEU A 269 1.41 15.64 7.84
CA LEU A 269 1.34 14.44 8.68
C LEU A 269 2.41 13.40 8.32
N SER A 270 2.72 13.26 7.03
CA SER A 270 3.77 12.34 6.59
C SER A 270 5.15 12.81 7.08
N ALA A 271 5.42 14.11 7.04
CA ALA A 271 6.66 14.71 7.51
C ALA A 271 6.79 14.71 9.04
N GLU A 272 5.66 14.85 9.75
CA GLU A 272 5.57 14.79 11.22
C GLU A 272 5.83 13.38 11.76
N LEU A 273 5.15 12.36 11.21
CA LEU A 273 5.04 11.05 11.84
C LEU A 273 6.04 10.01 11.34
N LEU A 274 6.49 10.13 10.09
CA LEU A 274 7.43 9.19 9.51
C LEU A 274 8.86 9.66 9.80
N PRO A 275 9.74 8.78 10.29
CA PRO A 275 11.14 9.13 10.37
C PRO A 275 11.60 9.48 8.97
N ARG A 276 12.15 10.69 8.79
CA ARG A 276 12.91 10.98 7.57
C ARG A 276 13.90 9.84 7.41
N PRO A 277 13.98 9.19 6.24
CA PRO A 277 15.01 8.19 6.04
C PRO A 277 16.31 8.91 6.37
N ALA A 278 16.97 8.50 7.47
CA ALA A 278 18.32 8.93 7.72
C ALA A 278 19.05 8.61 6.42
N LYS A 279 19.69 9.60 5.81
CA LYS A 279 20.65 9.35 4.74
C LYS A 279 21.56 8.28 5.32
N ARG A 280 21.34 7.01 4.95
CA ARG A 280 22.23 5.94 5.36
C ARG A 280 23.53 6.34 4.72
N ALA A 281 24.48 6.80 5.54
CA ALA A 281 25.83 7.04 5.07
C ALA A 281 26.24 5.75 4.38
N MET A 282 26.68 5.86 3.13
CA MET A 282 27.08 4.67 2.39
C MET A 282 28.21 4.02 3.16
N ASP A 283 27.99 2.78 3.60
CA ASP A 283 29.04 2.05 4.27
C ASP A 283 30.20 1.89 3.28
N PRO A 284 31.40 2.39 3.61
CA PRO A 284 32.57 2.31 2.72
C PRO A 284 33.03 0.86 2.49
N HIS A 285 32.49 -0.09 3.26
CA HIS A 285 32.74 -1.53 3.13
C HIS A 285 31.62 -2.28 2.38
N SER A 286 30.54 -1.59 2.01
CA SER A 286 29.51 -2.18 1.13
C SER A 286 30.04 -2.18 -0.29
N ALA A 287 30.00 -3.33 -0.97
CA ALA A 287 30.38 -3.44 -2.38
C ALA A 287 29.57 -2.46 -3.27
N VAL A 288 28.29 -2.24 -2.93
CA VAL A 288 27.44 -1.23 -3.58
C VAL A 288 27.90 0.18 -3.22
N GLY A 289 28.30 0.42 -1.96
CA GLY A 289 28.87 1.69 -1.52
C GLY A 289 30.14 2.06 -2.31
N GLN A 290 31.06 1.10 -2.46
CA GLN A 290 32.31 1.26 -3.21
C GLN A 290 32.07 1.50 -4.70
N LEU A 291 31.17 0.74 -5.32
CA LEU A 291 30.79 0.94 -6.72
C LEU A 291 30.16 2.32 -6.97
N LEU A 292 29.35 2.82 -6.04
CA LEU A 292 28.70 4.13 -6.17
C LEU A 292 29.64 5.31 -5.84
N LEU A 293 30.72 5.05 -5.08
CA LEU A 293 31.81 6.01 -4.81
C LEU A 293 32.85 6.04 -5.94
N ASP A 294 32.87 5.02 -6.79
CA ASP A 294 33.74 4.95 -7.96
C ASP A 294 33.37 6.07 -8.95
N PRO A 295 34.34 6.92 -9.36
CA PRO A 295 34.10 8.04 -10.28
C PRO A 295 33.45 7.62 -11.61
N VAL A 296 33.65 6.38 -12.06
CA VAL A 296 33.07 5.84 -13.30
C VAL A 296 31.55 5.66 -13.21
N TYR A 297 31.03 5.32 -12.02
CA TYR A 297 29.60 5.12 -11.79
C TYR A 297 28.92 6.37 -11.20
N ALA A 298 29.66 7.15 -10.39
CA ALA A 298 29.17 8.40 -9.82
C ALA A 298 28.80 9.44 -10.89
N THR A 299 29.57 9.50 -11.99
CA THR A 299 29.28 10.37 -13.15
C THR A 299 27.98 9.98 -13.85
N LYS A 300 27.70 8.69 -14.03
CA LYS A 300 26.44 8.18 -14.62
C LYS A 300 25.20 8.39 -13.75
N LEU A 301 25.38 8.49 -12.43
CA LEU A 301 24.26 8.73 -11.49
C LEU A 301 23.99 10.22 -11.25
N ARG A 302 25.00 11.08 -11.38
CA ARG A 302 24.84 12.54 -11.31
C ARG A 302 24.22 13.13 -12.56
N SER A 303 24.31 12.45 -13.70
CA SER A 303 23.54 12.80 -14.90
C SER A 303 22.08 12.36 -14.74
N ARG A 304 21.30 13.07 -13.92
CA ARG A 304 19.85 13.09 -14.15
C ARG A 304 19.66 13.79 -15.50
N GLN A 305 19.32 13.01 -16.52
CA GLN A 305 18.84 13.57 -17.79
C GLN A 305 17.64 14.45 -17.45
N LEU A 306 17.80 15.76 -17.59
CA LEU A 306 16.71 16.71 -17.46
C LEU A 306 15.84 16.50 -18.70
N VAL A 307 14.60 16.09 -18.49
CA VAL A 307 13.68 15.83 -19.58
C VAL A 307 12.69 16.99 -19.64
N ASP A 308 12.50 17.57 -20.83
CA ASP A 308 11.47 18.59 -21.03
C ASP A 308 10.06 18.00 -20.87
N ARG A 309 9.03 18.85 -20.90
CA ARG A 309 7.62 18.42 -20.79
C ARG A 309 7.15 17.52 -21.94
N LEU A 310 7.94 17.39 -23.01
CA LEU A 310 7.65 16.59 -24.20
C LEU A 310 8.45 15.27 -24.23
N GLY A 311 9.32 15.03 -23.25
CA GLY A 311 10.10 13.79 -23.17
C GLY A 311 11.51 13.87 -23.76
N ASN A 312 11.99 15.05 -24.18
CA ASN A 312 13.32 15.21 -24.77
C ASN A 312 14.40 15.45 -23.71
N VAL A 313 15.57 14.83 -23.88
CA VAL A 313 16.73 14.99 -22.98
C VAL A 313 17.42 16.34 -23.26
N VAL A 314 17.50 17.19 -22.24
CA VAL A 314 18.23 18.47 -22.25
C VAL A 314 19.65 18.24 -21.75
N GLU A 315 20.64 18.40 -22.62
CA GLU A 315 22.05 18.30 -22.26
C GLU A 315 22.52 19.58 -21.56
N THR A 316 23.07 19.46 -20.35
CA THR A 316 23.44 20.59 -19.48
C THR A 316 24.78 21.28 -19.87
N ASN A 317 25.22 21.18 -21.12
CA ASN A 317 26.52 21.68 -21.55
C ASN A 317 26.43 22.64 -22.75
N ALA A 318 25.58 23.67 -22.64
CA ALA A 318 25.71 24.92 -23.39
C ALA A 318 24.64 25.92 -22.93
N MET A 319 24.96 26.74 -21.95
CA MET A 319 24.44 28.11 -21.89
C MET A 319 25.65 28.98 -21.59
N GLU A 320 26.35 29.37 -22.64
CA GLU A 320 27.07 30.64 -22.62
C GLU A 320 26.02 31.71 -22.37
N ILE A 321 26.01 32.26 -21.16
CA ILE A 321 25.29 33.48 -20.86
C ILE A 321 26.10 34.58 -21.54
N THR A 322 25.77 34.93 -22.77
CA THR A 322 26.13 36.23 -23.32
C THR A 322 25.24 37.27 -22.63
N GLU A 323 25.75 37.86 -21.56
CA GLU A 323 25.21 39.08 -20.97
C GLU A 323 25.36 40.23 -21.96
N GLU A 324 24.31 40.53 -22.71
CA GLU A 324 24.17 41.84 -23.35
C GLU A 324 22.71 42.30 -23.27
N PHE A 325 22.34 42.99 -22.20
CA PHE A 325 21.26 43.98 -22.20
C PHE A 325 21.56 45.09 -21.18
N TYR A 326 22.20 46.14 -21.69
CA TYR A 326 22.10 47.58 -21.43
C TYR A 326 21.76 48.14 -20.04
N ASP A 327 22.64 49.04 -19.58
CA ASP A 327 22.28 50.25 -18.85
C ASP A 327 22.81 51.46 -19.64
N ASP A 328 21.92 52.28 -20.21
CA ASP A 328 22.27 53.63 -20.69
C ASP A 328 21.46 54.67 -19.89
N PRO A 329 22.09 55.42 -18.97
CA PRO A 329 21.41 56.38 -18.12
C PRO A 329 21.50 57.77 -18.75
N ASN A 330 20.63 58.10 -19.71
CA ASN A 330 20.33 59.49 -20.08
C ASN A 330 19.14 59.58 -21.05
N HIS A 331 17.91 59.56 -20.52
CA HIS A 331 16.85 60.33 -21.15
C HIS A 331 15.84 60.82 -20.11
N SER A 332 16.01 62.08 -19.76
CA SER A 332 15.14 62.88 -18.91
C SER A 332 13.81 63.18 -19.60
N ASP A 333 12.74 63.16 -18.79
CA ASP A 333 11.56 64.01 -18.79
C ASP A 333 11.29 64.87 -20.05
N THR A 334 10.10 64.70 -20.64
CA THR A 334 9.16 65.83 -20.71
C THR A 334 7.72 65.38 -20.90
N ASP A 335 6.91 65.92 -20.00
CA ASP A 335 5.46 66.14 -20.03
C ASP A 335 5.02 66.85 -21.33
N ASP A 336 3.90 66.45 -21.94
CA ASP A 336 2.86 67.38 -22.41
C ASP A 336 1.71 66.66 -23.16
N SER A 337 0.51 66.81 -22.60
CA SER A 337 -0.67 67.47 -23.20
C SER A 337 -1.19 67.10 -24.61
N LEU A 338 -2.52 66.88 -24.63
CA LEU A 338 -3.51 67.07 -25.71
C LEU A 338 -3.47 66.01 -26.83
N GLU A 339 -4.58 65.47 -27.35
CA GLU A 339 -5.94 65.99 -27.54
C GLU A 339 -6.93 64.81 -27.70
#